data_AF-X0SDW4-F1
#
_entry.id   AF-X0SDW4-F1
#
_cell.length_a   1.000
_cell.length_b   1.000
_cell.length_c   1.000
_cell.angle_alpha   90.00
_cell.angle_beta   90.00
_cell.angle_gamma   90.00
#
_symmetry.space_group_name_H-M   'P 1'
#
loop_
_entity.id
_entity.type
_entity.pdbx_description
1 polymer ?
#
loop_
_entity_poly.entity_id
_entity_poly.type
_entity_poly.pdbx_seq_one_letter_code
_entity_poly.pdbx_strand_id
1 'polypeptide(L)'
;MTKTPAPRKQLSADALLRSIHQSFQDIPDPRTGKPNISLPDALMSGLAMFALKDPSMLAFDQRRQQDEKNLQMVFRMENVPCDTSMREILDPVEHEQLRPAFRNVFT
;
A
#
# COMPACT_ATOMS: atom_id res chain seq x y z
N MET A 1 27.05 -22.76 1.64
CA MET A 1 26.25 -21.52 1.57
C MET A 1 25.45 -21.55 0.28
N THR A 2 24.16 -21.88 0.35
CA THR A 2 23.28 -21.95 -0.82
C THR A 2 22.97 -20.54 -1.31
N LYS A 3 23.27 -20.25 -2.58
CA LYS A 3 22.95 -18.98 -3.23
C LYS A 3 21.42 -18.85 -3.30
N THR A 4 20.83 -17.89 -2.61
CA THR A 4 19.41 -17.54 -2.79
C THR A 4 19.22 -17.12 -4.25
N PRO A 5 18.34 -17.79 -5.01
CA PRO A 5 18.10 -17.44 -6.41
C PRO A 5 17.52 -16.02 -6.48
N ALA A 6 18.01 -15.22 -7.44
CA ALA A 6 17.49 -13.88 -7.64
C ALA A 6 15.99 -13.94 -8.00
N PRO A 7 15.14 -13.12 -7.35
CA PRO A 7 13.71 -13.11 -7.66
C PRO A 7 13.48 -12.75 -9.12
N ARG A 8 12.58 -13.47 -9.78
CA ARG A 8 12.21 -13.20 -11.18
C ARG A 8 11.61 -11.79 -11.28
N LYS A 9 12.16 -10.96 -12.16
CA LYS A 9 11.80 -9.53 -12.32
C LYS A 9 10.31 -9.26 -12.53
N GLN A 10 9.56 -10.21 -13.09
CA GLN A 10 8.15 -10.06 -13.47
C GLN A 10 7.21 -11.08 -12.81
N LEU A 11 7.70 -11.90 -11.87
CA LEU A 11 6.90 -12.98 -11.27
C LEU A 11 7.19 -13.17 -9.79
N SER A 12 7.29 -12.07 -9.05
CA SER A 12 7.37 -12.08 -7.58
C SER A 12 6.38 -11.10 -6.97
N ALA A 13 5.82 -11.46 -5.81
CA ALA A 13 4.96 -10.55 -5.05
C ALA A 13 5.70 -9.26 -4.67
N ASP A 14 7.00 -9.36 -4.36
CA ASP A 14 7.87 -8.23 -4.05
C ASP A 14 7.99 -7.23 -5.22
N ALA A 15 8.11 -7.72 -6.46
CA ALA A 15 8.14 -6.89 -7.66
C ALA A 15 6.77 -6.29 -7.97
N LEU A 16 5.70 -7.07 -7.77
CA LEU A 16 4.32 -6.62 -7.93
C LEU A 16 3.99 -5.46 -6.98
N LEU A 17 4.21 -5.63 -5.69
CA LEU A 17 3.95 -4.60 -4.68
C LEU A 17 4.81 -3.34 -4.93
N ARG A 18 6.03 -3.50 -5.46
CA ARG A 18 6.87 -2.38 -5.88
C ARG A 18 6.25 -1.60 -7.03
N SER A 19 5.77 -2.29 -8.07
CA SER A 19 5.14 -1.67 -9.24
C SER A 19 3.85 -0.92 -8.86
N ILE A 20 3.04 -1.52 -7.98
CA ILE A 20 1.82 -0.88 -7.46
C ILE A 20 2.17 0.36 -6.64
N HIS A 21 3.13 0.26 -5.70
CA HIS A 21 3.56 1.40 -4.89
C HIS A 21 4.10 2.54 -5.78
N GLN A 22 4.91 2.23 -6.80
CA GLN A 22 5.38 3.22 -7.78
C GLN A 22 4.22 3.88 -8.52
N SER A 23 3.22 3.11 -8.92
CA SER A 23 2.03 3.66 -9.58
C SER A 23 1.23 4.57 -8.65
N PHE A 24 1.20 4.30 -7.34
CA PHE A 24 0.55 5.16 -6.35
C PHE A 24 1.33 6.44 -6.07
N GLN A 25 2.65 6.48 -6.28
CA GLN A 25 3.45 7.70 -6.15
C GLN A 25 3.08 8.76 -7.20
N ASP A 26 2.54 8.33 -8.34
CA ASP A 26 2.12 9.23 -9.43
C ASP A 26 0.70 9.79 -9.23
N ILE A 27 -0.04 9.33 -8.20
CA ILE A 27 -1.39 9.81 -7.92
C ILE A 27 -1.34 11.18 -7.24
N PRO A 28 -2.03 12.21 -7.77
CA PRO A 28 -2.10 13.52 -7.13
C PRO A 28 -2.75 13.42 -5.75
N ASP A 29 -2.09 13.97 -4.73
CA ASP A 29 -2.65 14.07 -3.39
C ASP A 29 -3.61 15.27 -3.30
N PRO A 30 -4.92 15.08 -3.08
CA PRO A 30 -5.87 16.18 -2.99
C PRO A 30 -5.74 16.98 -1.69
N ARG A 31 -4.98 16.48 -0.71
CA ARG A 31 -4.80 17.13 0.59
C ARG A 31 -3.83 18.30 0.49
N THR A 32 -4.14 19.38 1.19
CA THR A 32 -3.27 20.56 1.27
C THR A 32 -2.25 20.46 2.40
N GLY A 33 -1.07 21.05 2.21
CA GLY A 33 -0.01 21.10 3.22
C GLY A 33 0.95 19.90 3.15
N LYS A 34 1.75 19.70 4.20
CA LYS A 34 2.67 18.56 4.30
C LYS A 34 2.01 17.48 5.17
N PRO A 35 1.49 16.38 4.58
CA PRO A 35 0.86 15.33 5.36
C PRO A 35 1.90 14.53 6.16
N ASN A 36 1.50 14.03 7.32
CA ASN A 36 2.34 13.13 8.14
C ASN A 36 2.45 11.73 7.53
N ILE A 37 1.42 11.28 6.81
CA ILE A 37 1.37 9.99 6.13
C ILE A 37 1.17 10.25 4.65
N SER A 38 2.07 9.69 3.84
CA SER A 38 2.04 9.86 2.39
C SER A 38 0.79 9.20 1.79
N LEU A 39 0.30 9.73 0.67
CA LEU A 39 -0.82 9.08 -0.03
C LEU A 39 -0.47 7.64 -0.48
N PRO A 40 0.73 7.35 -1.02
CA PRO A 40 1.13 5.99 -1.38
C PRO A 40 1.10 5.03 -0.19
N ASP A 41 1.54 5.45 1.00
CA ASP A 41 1.47 4.64 2.22
C ASP A 41 0.03 4.27 2.59
N ALA A 42 -0.89 5.24 2.53
CA ALA A 42 -2.31 5.01 2.82
C ALA A 42 -2.95 4.07 1.78
N LEU A 43 -2.64 4.24 0.49
CA LEU A 43 -3.12 3.37 -0.58
C LEU A 43 -2.57 1.95 -0.46
N MET A 44 -1.27 1.79 -0.15
CA MET A 44 -0.68 0.49 0.12
C MET A 44 -1.27 -0.16 1.38
N SER A 45 -1.67 0.63 2.37
CA SER A 45 -2.34 0.10 3.56
C SER A 45 -3.74 -0.42 3.24
N GLY A 46 -4.49 0.29 2.38
CA GLY A 46 -5.75 -0.21 1.83
C GLY A 46 -5.56 -1.51 1.04
N LEU A 47 -4.53 -1.58 0.19
CA LEU A 47 -4.15 -2.81 -0.51
C LEU A 47 -3.82 -3.96 0.47
N ALA A 48 -3.06 -3.67 1.53
CA ALA A 48 -2.67 -4.64 2.53
C ALA A 48 -3.87 -5.22 3.28
N MET A 49 -4.82 -4.37 3.67
CA MET A 49 -6.08 -4.79 4.29
C MET A 49 -6.82 -5.81 3.40
N PHE A 50 -6.97 -5.52 2.11
CA PHE A 50 -7.62 -6.44 1.17
C PHE A 50 -6.80 -7.72 0.93
N ALA A 51 -5.48 -7.60 0.78
CA ALA A 51 -4.59 -8.74 0.55
C ALA A 51 -4.57 -9.72 1.74
N LEU A 52 -4.60 -9.19 2.96
CA LEU A 52 -4.64 -9.96 4.21
C LEU A 52 -6.05 -10.40 4.61
N LYS A 53 -7.08 -9.97 3.85
CA LYS A 53 -8.49 -10.26 4.07
C LYS A 53 -8.98 -9.82 5.46
N ASP A 54 -8.48 -8.69 5.93
CA ASP A 54 -9.00 -8.11 7.17
C ASP A 54 -10.45 -7.66 6.95
N PRO A 55 -11.39 -8.00 7.85
CA PRO A 55 -12.81 -7.81 7.63
C PRO A 55 -13.26 -6.34 7.70
N SER A 56 -12.41 -5.44 8.18
CA SER A 56 -12.67 -4.00 8.29
C SER A 56 -11.37 -3.22 8.49
N MET A 57 -11.40 -1.90 8.28
CA MET A 57 -10.26 -1.01 8.60
C MET A 57 -9.91 -1.06 10.10
N LEU A 58 -10.90 -1.23 10.98
CA LEU A 58 -10.66 -1.37 12.42
C LEU A 58 -9.88 -2.65 12.74
N ALA A 59 -10.22 -3.78 12.09
CA ALA A 59 -9.48 -5.03 12.27
C ALA A 59 -8.04 -4.92 11.73
N PHE A 60 -7.85 -4.20 10.62
CA PHE A 60 -6.52 -3.91 10.10
C PHE A 60 -5.71 -3.01 11.06
N ASP A 61 -6.31 -2.01 11.69
CA ASP A 61 -5.62 -1.18 12.68
C ASP A 61 -5.20 -1.99 13.93
N GLN A 62 -6.04 -2.94 14.38
CA GLN A 62 -5.66 -3.87 15.44
C GLN A 62 -4.45 -4.74 15.05
N ARG A 63 -4.40 -5.21 13.80
CA ARG A 63 -3.21 -5.92 13.26
C ARG A 63 -2.00 -5.01 13.23
N ARG A 64 -2.15 -3.78 12.75
CA ARG A 64 -1.06 -2.79 12.71
C ARG A 64 -0.43 -2.60 14.09
N GLN A 65 -1.23 -2.49 15.15
CA GLN A 65 -0.72 -2.36 16.52
C GLN A 65 0.15 -3.54 16.97
N GLN A 66 -0.03 -4.73 16.40
CA GLN A 66 0.74 -5.93 16.72
C GLN A 66 1.97 -6.11 15.81
N ASP A 67 1.82 -5.82 14.51
CA ASP A 67 2.76 -6.24 13.45
C ASP A 67 3.13 -5.10 12.47
N GLU A 68 3.15 -3.84 12.91
CA GLU A 68 3.42 -2.67 12.04
C GLU A 68 4.68 -2.82 11.18
N LYS A 69 5.79 -3.29 11.77
CA LYS A 69 7.06 -3.48 11.05
C LYS A 69 6.95 -4.48 9.91
N ASN A 70 6.14 -5.54 10.07
CA ASN A 70 5.92 -6.52 9.00
C ASN A 70 5.11 -5.92 7.86
N LEU A 71 4.08 -5.11 8.19
CA LEU A 71 3.30 -4.38 7.20
C LEU A 71 4.18 -3.42 6.40
N GLN A 72 5.00 -2.61 7.09
CA GLN A 72 5.97 -1.70 6.47
C GLN A 72 6.92 -2.44 5.51
N MET A 73 7.53 -3.54 5.97
CA MET A 73 8.49 -4.29 5.16
C MET A 73 7.85 -4.97 3.93
N VAL A 74 6.73 -5.67 4.11
CA VAL A 74 6.09 -6.45 3.05
C VAL A 74 5.42 -5.54 2.01
N PHE A 75 4.69 -4.53 2.47
CA PHE A 75 3.92 -3.62 1.61
C PHE A 75 4.67 -2.33 1.27
N ARG A 76 5.95 -2.21 1.66
CA ARG A 76 6.85 -1.10 1.31
C ARG A 76 6.35 0.27 1.76
N MET A 77 5.78 0.32 2.95
CA MET A 77 5.24 1.55 3.52
C MET A 77 6.22 2.12 4.54
N GLU A 78 6.31 3.44 4.61
CA GLU A 78 7.06 4.11 5.69
C GLU A 78 6.18 4.22 6.93
N ASN A 79 4.94 4.69 6.77
CA ASN A 79 3.99 4.86 7.88
C ASN A 79 2.69 4.10 7.59
N VAL A 80 2.14 3.42 8.59
CA VAL A 80 0.85 2.74 8.45
C VAL A 80 -0.21 3.57 9.20
N PRO A 81 -1.23 4.13 8.52
CA PRO A 81 -2.27 4.90 9.18
C PRO A 81 -3.16 4.01 10.04
N CYS A 82 -3.76 4.60 11.09
CA CYS A 82 -4.89 3.99 11.79
C CYS A 82 -6.15 4.01 10.93
N ASP A 83 -7.22 3.36 11.37
CA ASP A 83 -8.47 3.22 10.62
C ASP A 83 -9.06 4.59 10.20
N THR A 84 -9.05 5.56 11.11
CA THR A 84 -9.65 6.88 10.91
C THR A 84 -8.81 7.71 9.94
N SER A 85 -7.50 7.78 10.14
CA SER A 85 -6.59 8.45 9.20
C SER A 85 -6.61 7.78 7.84
N MET A 86 -6.70 6.44 7.75
CA MET A 86 -6.79 5.76 6.47
C MET A 86 -8.05 6.20 5.71
N ARG A 87 -9.21 6.24 6.38
CA ARG A 87 -10.47 6.70 5.77
C ARG A 87 -10.36 8.15 5.28
N GLU A 88 -9.91 9.06 6.14
CA GLU A 88 -9.76 10.49 5.79
C GLU A 88 -8.84 10.73 4.58
N ILE A 89 -7.80 9.90 4.43
CA ILE A 89 -6.85 10.01 3.32
C ILE A 89 -7.42 9.41 2.03
N LEU A 90 -8.14 8.29 2.12
CA LEU A 90 -8.61 7.54 0.96
C LEU A 90 -9.95 8.03 0.40
N ASP A 91 -10.85 8.54 1.25
CA ASP A 91 -12.18 9.04 0.84
C ASP A 91 -12.14 10.09 -0.27
N PRO A 92 -11.21 11.08 -0.29
CA PRO A 92 -11.16 12.08 -1.36
C PRO A 92 -10.41 11.62 -2.64
N VAL A 93 -9.91 10.38 -2.70
CA VAL A 93 -9.16 9.89 -3.86
C VAL A 93 -10.11 9.46 -4.97
N GLU A 94 -10.02 10.14 -6.12
CA GLU A 94 -10.79 9.78 -7.32
C GLU A 94 -10.39 8.40 -7.85
N HIS A 95 -11.37 7.51 -8.02
CA HIS A 95 -11.11 6.10 -8.35
C HIS A 95 -10.46 5.89 -9.73
N GLU A 96 -10.70 6.79 -10.69
CA GLU A 96 -10.02 6.81 -11.99
C GLU A 96 -8.49 6.83 -11.85
N GLN A 97 -7.96 7.47 -10.80
CA GLN A 97 -6.52 7.58 -10.56
C GLN A 97 -5.89 6.25 -10.17
N LEU A 98 -6.68 5.27 -9.71
CA LEU A 98 -6.20 3.93 -9.36
C LEU A 98 -6.05 3.01 -10.59
N ARG A 99 -6.66 3.38 -11.73
CA ARG A 99 -6.67 2.56 -12.95
C ARG A 99 -5.28 2.21 -13.48
N PRO A 100 -4.28 3.12 -13.51
CA PRO A 100 -2.92 2.79 -13.95
C PRO A 100 -2.30 1.67 -13.11
N ALA A 101 -2.42 1.75 -11.77
CA ALA A 101 -1.89 0.74 -10.86
C ALA A 101 -2.46 -0.66 -11.15
N PHE A 102 -3.76 -0.75 -11.43
CA PHE A 102 -4.39 -2.01 -11.82
C PHE A 102 -3.89 -2.55 -13.17
N ARG A 103 -3.76 -1.69 -14.19
CA ARG A 103 -3.31 -2.10 -15.53
C ARG A 103 -1.86 -2.58 -15.54
N ASN A 104 -1.01 -1.94 -14.75
CA ASN A 104 0.42 -2.25 -14.64
C ASN A 104 0.70 -3.66 -14.10
N VAL A 105 -0.28 -4.31 -13.45
CA VAL A 105 -0.15 -5.70 -12.98
C VAL A 105 -0.25 -6.72 -14.11
N PHE A 106 -0.96 -6.39 -15.20
CA PHE A 106 -1.26 -7.31 -16.29
C PHE A 106 -0.43 -7.05 -17.56
N THR A 107 0.54 -6.14 -17.49
CA THR A 107 1.37 -5.71 -18.63
C THR A 107 2.83 -6.05 -18.35
#